data_AF-A0AA85BID0-F1
#
_entry.id   AF-A0AA85BID0-F1
#
_cell.length_a   1.000
_cell.length_b   1.000
_cell.length_c   1.000
_cell.angle_alpha   90.00
_cell.angle_beta   90.00
_cell.angle_gamma   90.00
#
_symmetry.space_group_name_H-M   'P 1'
#
loop_
_entity.id
_entity.type
_entity.pdbx_description
1 polymer ?
#
loop_
_entity_poly.entity_id
_entity_poly.type
_entity_poly.pdbx_seq_one_letter_code
_entity_poly.pdbx_strand_id
1 'polypeptide(L)'
;MNKLGTVFSSGVLVNKIWKRFINLQEYQCKKLMSDHGINVQRFVLVRNPSEVDTAKKNFRVKEYVIKAQIPAGGRGMGVFCDGFKGGVHLTQDPNEMALIVSKMLGNHLITKQTSSSGILVSQVMVAEALDIHRETYFAILMDRTSNSPIMVACSQGGMDIEELAKRCPSEIIKEPIDITVGVTEDQASRFAMALGFNPHTQLYEQTCKQIQKLYKMFTALDCVQVEVNPFGETKDGQIVCFDAKLAFDQNAIYRQPEVHKMALEVEAVEVAASGPKSAAALEADATHNGLNYIGLDDGNIGCIVNGAGLAMATMDLIHYHHGKPANFLDLGGSVTMSQVEKAFHILARDSRIDCILVNIFGGIVNCKIIAEGLISALKNGIVNIPVVVRLQGNNAVEAQSLISNSGLELIAVNSLEEAASLAVWKAACIRA
;
A
#
# COMPACT_ATOMS: atom_id res chain seq x y z
N MET A 1 22.83 -41.64 -2.61
CA MET A 1 23.50 -40.47 -3.21
C MET A 1 22.71 -40.03 -4.44
N ASN A 2 22.36 -38.74 -4.49
CA ASN A 2 21.84 -37.96 -5.63
C ASN A 2 20.50 -38.37 -6.30
N LYS A 3 19.39 -37.89 -5.73
CA LYS A 3 18.16 -37.49 -6.47
C LYS A 3 17.39 -36.36 -5.75
N LEU A 4 18.08 -35.29 -5.37
CA LEU A 4 17.48 -34.08 -4.75
C LEU A 4 17.86 -32.78 -5.47
N GLY A 5 18.39 -32.88 -6.71
CA GLY A 5 19.06 -31.77 -7.38
C GLY A 5 18.30 -31.02 -8.46
N THR A 6 17.03 -31.33 -8.76
CA THR A 6 16.37 -30.79 -9.97
C THR A 6 14.89 -30.41 -9.83
N VAL A 7 14.45 -29.93 -8.66
CA VAL A 7 13.10 -29.34 -8.50
C VAL A 7 13.13 -27.84 -8.13
N PHE A 8 14.31 -27.26 -7.89
CA PHE A 8 14.46 -25.83 -7.62
C PHE A 8 15.03 -25.07 -8.84
N SER A 9 14.36 -25.16 -9.98
CA SER A 9 14.55 -24.18 -11.05
C SER A 9 13.19 -23.67 -11.53
N SER A 10 13.06 -22.35 -11.57
CA SER A 10 11.91 -21.59 -12.08
C SER A 10 10.57 -21.74 -11.33
N GLY A 11 10.59 -21.64 -10.00
CA GLY A 11 9.39 -21.28 -9.24
C GLY A 11 9.38 -19.79 -8.95
N VAL A 12 8.43 -19.04 -9.50
CA VAL A 12 8.06 -17.72 -8.99
C VAL A 12 7.50 -17.94 -7.59
N LEU A 13 8.40 -18.01 -6.59
CA LEU A 13 7.99 -17.86 -5.20
C LEU A 13 7.39 -16.46 -5.11
N VAL A 14 6.14 -16.37 -4.67
CA VAL A 14 5.44 -15.13 -4.40
C VAL A 14 6.14 -14.44 -3.23
N ASN A 15 7.29 -13.82 -3.51
CA ASN A 15 8.00 -12.94 -2.60
C ASN A 15 7.32 -11.57 -2.59
N LYS A 16 6.00 -11.56 -2.44
CA LYS A 16 5.32 -10.37 -1.93
C LYS A 16 5.27 -10.55 -0.42
N ILE A 17 6.23 -9.92 0.26
CA ILE A 17 6.07 -9.64 1.68
C ILE A 17 5.01 -8.56 1.74
N TRP A 18 3.77 -8.97 1.96
CA TRP A 18 2.64 -8.06 2.02
C TRP A 18 2.69 -7.28 3.33
N LYS A 19 3.30 -6.11 3.28
CA LYS A 19 3.20 -5.10 4.33
C LYS A 19 2.46 -3.91 3.74
N ARG A 20 1.36 -3.54 4.38
CA ARG A 20 0.66 -2.30 4.07
C ARG A 20 1.53 -1.17 4.61
N PHE A 21 2.24 -0.49 3.73
CA PHE A 21 2.84 0.78 4.08
C PHE A 21 1.78 1.87 3.93
N ILE A 22 1.77 2.81 4.87
CA ILE A 22 0.95 4.00 4.75
C ILE A 22 1.48 4.76 3.53
N ASN A 23 0.62 4.98 2.54
CA ASN A 23 0.90 5.84 1.40
C ASN A 23 0.04 7.10 1.52
N LEU A 24 0.63 8.26 1.28
CA LEU A 24 -0.06 9.54 1.30
C LEU A 24 -0.26 10.06 -0.13
N GLN A 25 -1.20 11.00 -0.30
CA GLN A 25 -1.38 11.69 -1.58
C GLN A 25 -0.22 12.65 -1.85
N GLU A 26 0.00 12.98 -3.13
CA GLU A 26 1.11 13.86 -3.57
C GLU A 26 1.17 15.16 -2.77
N TYR A 27 0.03 15.84 -2.56
CA TYR A 27 0.00 17.09 -1.81
C TYR A 27 0.41 16.91 -0.34
N GLN A 28 0.06 15.77 0.28
CA GLN A 28 0.39 15.46 1.68
C GLN A 28 1.90 15.22 1.79
N CYS A 29 2.47 14.45 0.86
CA CYS A 29 3.92 14.28 0.73
C CYS A 29 4.61 15.63 0.58
N LYS A 30 4.17 16.48 -0.36
CA LYS A 30 4.75 17.82 -0.60
C LYS A 30 4.64 18.73 0.61
N LYS A 31 3.53 18.68 1.34
CA LYS A 31 3.37 19.42 2.59
C LYS A 31 4.41 18.99 3.63
N LEU A 32 4.50 17.68 3.91
CA LEU A 32 5.48 17.14 4.85
C LEU A 32 6.91 17.50 4.46
N MET A 33 7.24 17.41 3.17
CA MET A 33 8.55 17.79 2.64
C MET A 33 8.84 19.28 2.85
N SER A 34 7.89 20.16 2.49
CA SER A 34 8.02 21.61 2.69
C SER A 34 8.18 21.98 4.16
N ASP A 35 7.45 21.34 5.06
CA ASP A 35 7.52 21.57 6.50
C ASP A 35 8.91 21.17 7.07
N HIS A 36 9.62 20.27 6.39
CA HIS A 36 11.02 19.89 6.69
C HIS A 36 12.07 20.67 5.87
N GLY A 37 11.65 21.76 5.22
CA GLY A 37 12.52 22.66 4.47
C GLY A 37 13.05 22.08 3.16
N ILE A 38 12.43 21.01 2.65
CA ILE A 38 12.74 20.42 1.35
C ILE A 38 12.05 21.27 0.27
N ASN A 39 12.78 21.54 -0.82
CA ASN A 39 12.25 22.37 -1.89
C ASN A 39 11.24 21.58 -2.72
N VAL A 40 9.99 22.03 -2.72
CA VAL A 40 8.89 21.51 -3.55
C VAL A 40 8.24 22.67 -4.31
N GLN A 41 7.48 22.35 -5.35
CA GLN A 41 6.66 23.33 -6.05
C GLN A 41 5.69 24.01 -5.08
N ARG A 42 5.50 25.33 -5.17
CA ARG A 42 4.37 25.98 -4.50
C ARG A 42 3.06 25.44 -5.05
N PHE A 43 2.09 25.24 -4.18
CA PHE A 43 0.77 24.74 -4.58
C PHE A 43 -0.33 25.23 -3.65
N VAL A 44 -1.56 25.15 -4.17
CA VAL A 44 -2.81 25.28 -3.42
C VAL A 44 -3.69 24.07 -3.70
N LEU A 45 -4.58 23.75 -2.77
CA LEU A 45 -5.59 22.71 -2.94
C LEU A 45 -6.94 23.35 -3.15
N VAL A 46 -7.72 22.75 -4.03
CA VAL A 46 -9.13 23.09 -4.26
C VAL A 46 -9.96 21.87 -3.90
N ARG A 47 -10.82 22.00 -2.89
CA ARG A 47 -11.65 20.92 -2.33
C ARG A 47 -13.14 21.09 -2.60
N ASN A 48 -13.57 22.30 -2.96
CA ASN A 48 -14.95 22.59 -3.29
C ASN A 48 -15.01 23.66 -4.40
N PRO A 49 -16.15 23.77 -5.12
CA PRO A 49 -16.28 24.74 -6.20
C PRO A 49 -16.04 26.20 -5.78
N SER A 50 -16.37 26.59 -4.55
CA SER A 50 -16.13 27.96 -4.06
C SER A 50 -14.65 28.32 -3.90
N GLU A 51 -13.77 27.33 -3.73
CA GLU A 51 -12.32 27.56 -3.63
C GLU A 51 -11.66 27.83 -5.00
N VAL A 52 -12.32 27.49 -6.11
CA VAL A 52 -11.78 27.67 -7.48
C VAL A 52 -11.48 29.15 -7.75
N ASP A 53 -12.43 30.04 -7.48
CA ASP A 53 -12.25 31.48 -7.68
C ASP A 53 -11.19 32.06 -6.75
N THR A 54 -11.06 31.52 -5.54
CA THR A 54 -10.03 31.92 -4.58
C THR A 54 -8.65 31.53 -5.07
N ALA A 55 -8.47 30.28 -5.54
CA ALA A 55 -7.22 29.82 -6.15
C ALA A 55 -6.86 30.67 -7.36
N LYS A 56 -7.81 30.94 -8.26
CA LYS A 56 -7.64 31.79 -9.44
C LYS A 56 -7.20 33.21 -9.09
N LYS A 57 -7.73 33.80 -8.02
CA LYS A 57 -7.37 35.17 -7.59
C LYS A 57 -6.00 35.22 -6.92
N ASN A 58 -5.75 34.30 -5.98
CA ASN A 58 -4.66 34.42 -5.02
C ASN A 58 -3.40 33.64 -5.42
N PHE A 59 -3.51 32.60 -6.24
CA PHE A 59 -2.36 31.81 -6.70
C PHE A 59 -2.03 32.24 -8.13
N ARG A 60 -1.12 33.21 -8.28
CA ARG A 60 -0.69 33.73 -9.60
C ARG A 60 0.72 33.28 -9.91
N VAL A 61 0.85 32.46 -10.94
CA VAL A 61 2.12 31.92 -11.43
C VAL A 61 2.17 32.02 -12.95
N LYS A 62 3.37 31.88 -13.52
CA LYS A 62 3.59 31.95 -14.98
C LYS A 62 2.85 30.82 -15.73
N GLU A 63 2.86 29.64 -15.15
CA GLU A 63 2.20 28.45 -15.68
C GLU A 63 1.75 27.57 -14.51
N TYR A 64 0.57 26.96 -14.65
CA TYR A 64 -0.08 26.10 -13.68
C TYR A 64 0.07 24.65 -14.09
N VAL A 65 0.33 23.77 -13.13
CA VAL A 65 0.09 22.33 -13.27
C VAL A 65 -1.07 21.94 -12.37
N ILE A 66 -2.13 21.42 -12.99
CA ILE A 66 -3.36 20.98 -12.33
C ILE A 66 -3.33 19.46 -12.23
N LYS A 67 -3.39 18.92 -11.02
CA LYS A 67 -3.28 17.48 -10.76
C LYS A 67 -4.44 16.98 -9.90
N ALA A 68 -5.24 16.07 -10.44
CA ALA A 68 -6.21 15.31 -9.66
C ALA A 68 -5.50 14.57 -8.50
N GLN A 69 -6.06 14.67 -7.29
CA GLN A 69 -5.50 13.99 -6.12
C GLN A 69 -6.29 12.71 -5.88
N ILE A 70 -5.73 11.61 -6.37
CA ILE A 70 -6.21 10.25 -6.09
C ILE A 70 -5.00 9.39 -5.65
N PRO A 71 -5.21 8.34 -4.83
CA PRO A 71 -4.13 7.46 -4.37
C PRO A 71 -3.48 6.66 -5.52
N ALA A 72 -4.21 6.42 -6.60
CA ALA A 72 -3.72 5.66 -7.75
C ALA A 72 -2.78 6.47 -8.66
N GLY A 73 -1.77 5.80 -9.21
CA GLY A 73 -0.86 6.34 -10.21
C GLY A 73 -1.48 6.40 -11.63
N GLY A 74 -0.69 6.87 -12.60
CA GLY A 74 -1.10 6.92 -14.01
C GLY A 74 -2.12 8.02 -14.33
N ARG A 75 -2.27 9.01 -13.44
CA ARG A 75 -3.26 10.10 -13.52
C ARG A 75 -3.23 10.84 -14.86
N GLY A 76 -2.05 11.15 -15.39
CA GLY A 76 -1.91 11.88 -16.66
C GLY A 76 -2.54 11.17 -17.86
N MET A 77 -2.55 9.83 -17.88
CA MET A 77 -3.17 9.01 -18.93
C MET A 77 -4.61 8.58 -18.60
N GLY A 78 -5.13 8.99 -17.44
CA GLY A 78 -6.46 8.64 -17.00
C GLY A 78 -7.56 9.34 -17.80
N VAL A 79 -8.79 8.84 -17.67
CA VAL A 79 -9.98 9.41 -18.31
C VAL A 79 -11.07 9.53 -17.25
N PHE A 80 -11.72 10.68 -17.18
CA PHE A 80 -12.85 10.90 -16.30
C PHE A 80 -14.12 10.25 -16.87
N CYS A 81 -15.08 9.91 -16.02
CA CYS A 81 -16.30 9.21 -16.44
C CYS A 81 -17.16 9.97 -17.47
N ASP A 82 -17.05 11.30 -17.53
CA ASP A 82 -17.70 12.15 -18.53
C ASP A 82 -16.91 12.27 -19.85
N GLY A 83 -15.77 11.58 -19.97
CA GLY A 83 -14.91 11.58 -21.13
C GLY A 83 -13.81 12.65 -21.12
N PHE A 84 -13.72 13.50 -20.08
CA PHE A 84 -12.60 14.44 -19.96
C PHE A 84 -11.28 13.67 -19.80
N LYS A 85 -10.26 14.01 -20.60
CA LYS A 85 -9.02 13.22 -20.68
C LYS A 85 -7.91 13.84 -19.85
N GLY A 86 -7.18 12.99 -19.14
CA GLY A 86 -6.02 13.33 -18.33
C GLY A 86 -6.37 13.90 -16.97
N GLY A 87 -5.77 13.35 -15.92
CA GLY A 87 -5.80 13.89 -14.55
C GLY A 87 -4.69 14.88 -14.25
N VAL A 88 -3.85 15.21 -15.24
CA VAL A 88 -2.73 16.17 -15.13
C VAL A 88 -2.76 17.10 -16.34
N HIS A 89 -2.82 18.41 -16.12
CA HIS A 89 -2.91 19.42 -17.18
C HIS A 89 -1.97 20.59 -16.91
N LEU A 90 -1.51 21.24 -17.97
CA LEU A 90 -0.73 22.48 -17.93
C LEU A 90 -1.53 23.59 -18.61
N THR A 91 -1.46 24.80 -18.06
CA THR A 91 -2.00 26.01 -18.71
C THR A 91 -1.33 27.25 -18.16
N GLN A 92 -1.29 28.32 -18.96
CA GLN A 92 -0.86 29.65 -18.53
C GLN A 92 -2.05 30.56 -18.21
N ASP A 93 -3.27 30.18 -18.62
CA ASP A 93 -4.48 30.97 -18.39
C ASP A 93 -5.16 30.59 -17.06
N PRO A 94 -5.26 31.52 -16.09
CA PRO A 94 -5.97 31.29 -14.84
C PRO A 94 -7.47 30.98 -15.01
N ASN A 95 -8.11 31.42 -16.10
CA ASN A 95 -9.50 31.06 -16.39
C ASN A 95 -9.61 29.60 -16.86
N GLU A 96 -8.69 29.16 -17.71
CA GLU A 96 -8.60 27.77 -18.14
C GLU A 96 -8.27 26.85 -16.97
N MET A 97 -7.34 27.25 -16.08
CA MET A 97 -7.05 26.53 -14.83
C MET A 97 -8.33 26.29 -14.03
N ALA A 98 -9.13 27.33 -13.80
CA ALA A 98 -10.39 27.23 -13.07
C ALA A 98 -11.41 26.30 -13.75
N LEU A 99 -11.50 26.33 -15.09
CA LEU A 99 -12.34 25.44 -15.88
C LEU A 99 -11.90 23.98 -15.75
N ILE A 100 -10.60 23.70 -15.85
CA ILE A 100 -10.03 22.35 -15.71
C ILE A 100 -10.32 21.81 -14.32
N VAL A 101 -10.05 22.58 -13.26
CA VAL A 101 -10.34 22.18 -11.87
C VAL A 101 -11.81 21.83 -11.71
N SER A 102 -12.71 22.64 -12.27
CA SER A 102 -14.17 22.41 -12.19
C SER A 102 -14.64 21.14 -12.92
N LYS A 103 -13.94 20.72 -13.99
CA LYS A 103 -14.22 19.45 -14.69
C LYS A 103 -13.73 18.22 -13.91
N MET A 104 -12.65 18.39 -13.14
CA MET A 104 -12.08 17.31 -12.34
C MET A 104 -12.82 17.11 -11.01
N LEU A 105 -13.07 18.20 -10.29
CA LEU A 105 -13.58 18.16 -8.93
C LEU A 105 -15.00 17.57 -8.88
N GLY A 106 -15.20 16.55 -8.03
CA GLY A 106 -16.47 15.84 -7.93
C GLY A 106 -16.70 14.78 -9.02
N ASN A 107 -15.78 14.65 -9.98
CA ASN A 107 -15.82 13.64 -11.03
C ASN A 107 -14.98 12.42 -10.65
N HIS A 108 -15.10 11.31 -11.37
CA HIS A 108 -14.36 10.08 -11.11
C HIS A 108 -13.29 9.88 -12.17
N LEU A 109 -12.03 9.73 -11.74
CA LEU A 109 -10.89 9.50 -12.63
C LEU A 109 -10.58 8.00 -12.72
N ILE A 110 -10.60 7.46 -13.94
CA ILE A 110 -10.23 6.08 -14.25
C ILE A 110 -8.77 6.07 -14.74
N THR A 111 -7.92 5.24 -14.14
CA THR A 111 -6.54 4.98 -14.59
C THR A 111 -6.33 3.49 -14.83
N LYS A 112 -5.15 3.11 -15.34
CA LYS A 112 -4.75 1.69 -15.45
C LYS A 112 -4.70 0.96 -14.11
N GLN A 113 -4.66 1.69 -13.01
CA GLN A 113 -4.54 1.16 -11.64
C GLN A 113 -5.84 1.27 -10.84
N THR A 114 -6.94 1.73 -11.44
CA THR A 114 -8.25 1.80 -10.77
C THR A 114 -9.22 0.79 -11.36
N SER A 115 -10.32 0.53 -10.65
CA SER A 115 -11.49 -0.15 -11.23
C SER A 115 -12.11 0.68 -12.36
N SER A 116 -13.05 0.08 -13.09
CA SER A 116 -13.84 0.75 -14.14
C SER A 116 -14.71 1.90 -13.63
N SER A 117 -15.01 1.94 -12.33
CA SER A 117 -15.73 3.05 -11.69
C SER A 117 -14.86 4.27 -11.40
N GLY A 118 -13.53 4.13 -11.48
CA GLY A 118 -12.58 5.18 -11.14
C GLY A 118 -12.59 5.56 -9.65
N ILE A 119 -11.87 6.62 -9.32
CA ILE A 119 -11.81 7.20 -7.96
C ILE A 119 -12.35 8.63 -8.01
N LEU A 120 -13.25 8.96 -7.06
CA LEU A 120 -13.76 10.32 -6.88
C LEU A 120 -12.61 11.30 -6.62
N VAL A 121 -12.49 12.30 -7.47
CA VAL A 121 -11.56 13.42 -7.29
C VAL A 121 -12.23 14.45 -6.40
N SER A 122 -12.09 14.27 -5.08
CA SER A 122 -12.61 15.20 -4.07
C SER A 122 -11.69 16.41 -3.84
N GLN A 123 -10.45 16.34 -4.34
CA GLN A 123 -9.45 17.39 -4.20
C GLN A 123 -8.62 17.49 -5.48
N VAL A 124 -8.28 18.72 -5.88
CA VAL A 124 -7.39 19.01 -7.00
C VAL A 124 -6.26 19.89 -6.50
N MET A 125 -5.01 19.50 -6.81
CA MET A 125 -3.85 20.32 -6.53
C MET A 125 -3.56 21.22 -7.73
N VAL A 126 -3.43 22.52 -7.48
CA VAL A 126 -2.96 23.51 -8.45
C VAL A 126 -1.58 23.97 -7.99
N ALA A 127 -0.54 23.59 -8.71
CA ALA A 127 0.84 23.93 -8.40
C ALA A 127 1.45 24.82 -9.48
N GLU A 128 2.56 25.48 -9.15
CA GLU A 128 3.35 26.17 -10.15
C GLU A 128 4.06 25.15 -11.05
N ALA A 129 3.92 25.29 -12.36
CA ALA A 129 4.73 24.53 -13.30
C ALA A 129 6.13 25.13 -13.36
N LEU A 130 7.14 24.29 -13.15
CA LEU A 130 8.53 24.69 -13.16
C LEU A 130 9.21 23.98 -14.33
N ASP A 131 9.95 24.75 -15.13
CA ASP A 131 10.74 24.22 -16.24
C ASP A 131 11.88 23.35 -15.71
N ILE A 132 11.80 22.04 -15.98
CA ILE A 132 12.83 21.10 -15.58
C ILE A 132 13.98 21.15 -16.59
N HIS A 133 15.17 21.53 -16.13
CA HIS A 133 16.38 21.51 -16.95
C HIS A 133 17.02 20.12 -16.94
N ARG A 134 17.00 19.44 -15.78
CA ARG A 134 17.52 18.10 -15.61
C ARG A 134 16.72 17.30 -14.59
N GLU A 135 16.45 16.05 -14.93
CA GLU A 135 15.75 15.07 -14.10
C GLU A 135 16.72 14.01 -13.61
N THR A 136 16.75 13.78 -12.30
CA THR A 136 17.49 12.69 -11.67
C THR A 136 16.56 11.89 -10.76
N TYR A 137 17.03 10.74 -10.29
CA TYR A 137 16.33 9.90 -9.32
C TYR A 137 17.08 9.91 -8.00
N PHE A 138 16.35 10.07 -6.89
CA PHE A 138 16.91 9.93 -5.55
C PHE A 138 15.92 9.23 -4.61
N ALA A 139 16.41 8.27 -3.83
CA ALA A 139 15.62 7.60 -2.81
C ALA A 139 16.44 7.28 -1.55
N ILE A 140 15.74 7.15 -0.43
CA ILE A 140 16.22 6.63 0.84
C ILE A 140 15.26 5.53 1.26
N LEU A 141 15.76 4.34 1.59
CA LEU A 141 14.92 3.25 2.11
C LEU A 141 15.64 2.45 3.20
N MET A 142 14.88 1.76 4.05
CA MET A 142 15.44 0.79 4.99
C MET A 142 15.87 -0.48 4.24
N ASP A 143 17.18 -0.72 4.12
CA ASP A 143 17.72 -1.92 3.48
C ASP A 143 17.95 -3.04 4.50
N ARG A 144 17.36 -4.19 4.21
CA ARG A 144 17.45 -5.39 5.05
C ARG A 144 18.78 -6.12 4.90
N THR A 145 19.52 -5.87 3.82
CA THR A 145 20.82 -6.52 3.59
C THR A 145 21.90 -5.88 4.44
N SER A 146 21.97 -4.56 4.43
CA SER A 146 22.88 -3.77 5.26
C SER A 146 22.39 -3.53 6.69
N ASN A 147 21.10 -3.81 6.97
CA ASN A 147 20.43 -3.47 8.23
C ASN A 147 20.53 -1.98 8.58
N SER A 148 20.48 -1.13 7.55
CA SER A 148 20.65 0.31 7.68
C SER A 148 19.80 1.05 6.64
N PRO A 149 19.50 2.34 6.83
CA PRO A 149 19.01 3.17 5.74
C PRO A 149 20.05 3.18 4.60
N ILE A 150 19.60 3.11 3.36
CA ILE A 150 20.45 3.21 2.17
C ILE A 150 19.98 4.35 1.29
N MET A 151 20.91 5.17 0.81
CA MET A 151 20.65 6.13 -0.27
C MET A 151 20.82 5.42 -1.61
N VAL A 152 19.90 5.68 -2.54
CA VAL A 152 19.94 5.19 -3.92
C VAL A 152 19.75 6.38 -4.85
N ALA A 153 20.62 6.53 -5.83
CA ALA A 153 20.52 7.65 -6.77
C ALA A 153 20.91 7.24 -8.18
N CYS A 154 20.33 7.91 -9.17
CA CYS A 154 20.68 7.75 -10.58
C CYS A 154 20.59 9.11 -11.29
N SER A 155 21.57 9.40 -12.14
CA SER A 155 21.58 10.63 -12.95
C SER A 155 20.48 10.64 -14.01
N GLN A 156 19.89 9.48 -14.33
CA GLN A 156 18.69 9.36 -15.16
C GLN A 156 17.45 9.33 -14.26
N GLY A 157 16.64 10.39 -14.31
CA GLY A 157 15.33 10.49 -13.66
C GLY A 157 14.16 10.37 -14.64
N GLY A 158 12.94 10.51 -14.12
CA GLY A 158 11.72 10.53 -14.93
C GLY A 158 11.24 9.16 -15.44
N MET A 159 11.94 8.09 -15.05
CA MET A 159 11.64 6.70 -15.41
C MET A 159 11.55 5.80 -14.17
N ASP A 160 10.99 4.61 -14.35
CA ASP A 160 10.89 3.58 -13.32
C ASP A 160 12.30 3.08 -12.92
N ILE A 161 12.61 3.08 -11.62
CA ILE A 161 13.94 2.71 -11.12
C ILE A 161 14.21 1.22 -11.31
N GLU A 162 13.18 0.39 -11.29
CA GLU A 162 13.26 -1.04 -11.59
C GLU A 162 13.65 -1.29 -13.05
N GLU A 163 13.25 -0.41 -13.97
CA GLU A 163 13.67 -0.47 -15.37
C GLU A 163 15.12 -0.03 -15.52
N LEU A 164 15.51 1.06 -14.87
CA LEU A 164 16.90 1.54 -14.84
C LEU A 164 17.85 0.50 -14.25
N ALA A 165 17.44 -0.22 -13.21
CA ALA A 165 18.23 -1.28 -12.59
C ALA A 165 18.48 -2.47 -13.54
N LYS A 166 17.58 -2.72 -14.50
CA LYS A 166 17.75 -3.75 -15.53
C LYS A 166 18.59 -3.27 -16.70
N ARG A 167 18.38 -2.02 -17.14
CA ARG A 167 18.99 -1.46 -18.35
C ARG A 167 20.41 -0.93 -18.10
N CYS A 168 20.59 -0.18 -17.01
CA CYS A 168 21.82 0.54 -16.69
C CYS A 168 22.19 0.41 -15.20
N PRO A 169 22.42 -0.81 -14.67
CA PRO A 169 22.71 -1.00 -13.24
C PRO A 169 23.95 -0.23 -12.75
N SER A 170 24.92 0.03 -13.63
CA SER A 170 26.15 0.79 -13.31
C SER A 170 25.91 2.28 -13.07
N GLU A 171 24.76 2.82 -13.50
CA GLU A 171 24.39 4.22 -13.27
C GLU A 171 23.66 4.43 -11.95
N ILE A 172 23.32 3.35 -11.25
CA ILE A 172 22.69 3.40 -9.94
C ILE A 172 23.75 3.33 -8.86
N ILE A 173 23.84 4.38 -8.07
CA ILE A 173 24.77 4.47 -6.96
C ILE A 173 23.99 4.24 -5.67
N LYS A 174 24.59 3.45 -4.79
CA LYS A 174 23.99 3.04 -3.52
C LYS A 174 25.00 3.16 -2.40
N GLU A 175 24.61 3.75 -1.29
CA GLU A 175 25.48 3.86 -0.12
C GLU A 175 24.67 3.73 1.17
N PRO A 176 25.07 2.82 2.08
CA PRO A 176 24.44 2.70 3.39
C PRO A 176 24.73 3.94 4.26
N ILE A 177 23.83 4.25 5.17
CA ILE A 177 23.90 5.37 6.10
C ILE A 177 24.05 4.77 7.50
N ASP A 178 25.07 5.20 8.23
CA ASP A 178 25.13 4.90 9.66
C ASP A 178 23.98 5.64 10.35
N ILE A 179 23.06 4.90 10.99
CA ILE A 179 21.85 5.48 11.57
C ILE A 179 22.14 6.43 12.74
N THR A 180 23.28 6.28 13.41
CA THR A 180 23.67 7.10 14.56
C THR A 180 24.32 8.40 14.14
N VAL A 181 25.05 8.39 13.01
CA VAL A 181 25.73 9.57 12.46
C VAL A 181 24.80 10.34 11.51
N GLY A 182 24.02 9.62 10.72
CA GLY A 182 23.25 10.15 9.60
C GLY A 182 24.10 10.44 8.36
N VAL A 183 23.50 11.14 7.39
CA VAL A 183 24.18 11.48 6.13
C VAL A 183 25.27 12.51 6.38
N THR A 184 26.52 12.10 6.15
CA THR A 184 27.69 12.99 6.27
C THR A 184 27.80 13.96 5.10
N GLU A 185 28.62 15.01 5.25
CA GLU A 185 28.91 15.94 4.16
C GLU A 185 29.59 15.23 2.97
N ASP A 186 30.50 14.29 3.25
CA ASP A 186 31.18 13.49 2.22
C ASP A 186 30.21 12.60 1.44
N GLN A 187 29.24 12.00 2.13
CA GLN A 187 28.18 11.22 1.50
C GLN A 187 27.29 12.08 0.60
N ALA A 188 26.81 13.21 1.12
CA ALA A 188 26.00 14.14 0.36
C ALA A 188 26.76 14.66 -0.88
N SER A 189 28.05 14.97 -0.73
CA SER A 189 28.97 15.38 -1.80
C SER A 189 29.09 14.32 -2.90
N ARG A 190 29.38 13.06 -2.53
CA ARG A 190 29.45 11.94 -3.49
C ARG A 190 28.15 11.78 -4.27
N PHE A 191 27.01 11.84 -3.59
CA PHE A 191 25.70 11.71 -4.24
C PHE A 191 25.38 12.90 -5.14
N ALA A 192 25.70 14.13 -4.74
CA ALA A 192 25.52 15.30 -5.59
C ALA A 192 26.37 15.18 -6.88
N MET A 193 27.63 14.78 -6.78
CA MET A 193 28.50 14.57 -7.95
C MET A 193 27.99 13.42 -8.84
N ALA A 194 27.54 12.33 -8.22
CA ALA A 194 26.95 11.17 -8.91
C ALA A 194 25.70 11.53 -9.72
N LEU A 195 24.88 12.44 -9.20
CA LEU A 195 23.71 13.00 -9.90
C LEU A 195 24.11 14.03 -10.97
N GLY A 196 25.40 14.31 -11.12
CA GLY A 196 25.99 15.18 -12.12
C GLY A 196 26.05 16.65 -11.70
N PHE A 197 25.88 16.99 -10.42
CA PHE A 197 26.04 18.37 -9.94
C PHE A 197 27.52 18.67 -9.73
N ASN A 198 28.04 19.68 -10.44
CA ASN A 198 29.46 20.03 -10.40
C ASN A 198 29.85 20.65 -9.05
N PRO A 199 30.95 20.19 -8.42
CA PRO A 199 31.47 20.79 -7.18
C PRO A 199 31.67 22.30 -7.29
N HIS A 200 31.56 23.00 -6.16
CA HIS A 200 31.70 24.47 -6.05
C HIS A 200 30.64 25.28 -6.83
N THR A 201 29.55 24.65 -7.26
CA THR A 201 28.38 25.35 -7.80
C THR A 201 27.28 25.50 -6.76
N GLN A 202 26.45 26.54 -6.90
CA GLN A 202 25.30 26.74 -6.03
C GLN A 202 24.33 25.55 -6.07
N LEU A 203 24.12 24.95 -7.24
CA LEU A 203 23.27 23.77 -7.42
C LEU A 203 23.81 22.56 -6.66
N TYR A 204 25.13 22.33 -6.71
CA TYR A 204 25.77 21.28 -5.93
C TYR A 204 25.56 21.46 -4.42
N GLU A 205 25.80 22.66 -3.90
CA GLU A 205 25.59 22.95 -2.48
C GLU A 205 24.12 22.77 -2.06
N GLN A 206 23.19 23.21 -2.93
CA GLN A 206 21.76 22.99 -2.72
C GLN A 206 21.43 21.49 -2.70
N THR A 207 21.96 20.71 -3.64
CA THR A 207 21.74 19.26 -3.72
C THR A 207 22.22 18.57 -2.44
N CYS A 208 23.44 18.85 -1.97
CA CYS A 208 23.95 18.28 -0.73
C CYS A 208 23.02 18.59 0.46
N LYS A 209 22.56 19.85 0.58
CA LYS A 209 21.63 20.27 1.64
C LYS A 209 20.27 19.58 1.53
N GLN A 210 19.74 19.41 0.32
CA GLN A 210 18.46 18.73 0.09
C GLN A 210 18.55 17.24 0.45
N ILE A 211 19.63 16.55 0.07
CA ILE A 211 19.87 15.15 0.44
C ILE A 211 19.88 14.98 1.97
N GLN A 212 20.61 15.84 2.69
CA GLN A 212 20.65 15.79 4.16
C GLN A 212 19.28 16.08 4.79
N LYS A 213 18.50 17.03 4.24
CA LYS A 213 17.14 17.31 4.70
C LYS A 213 16.19 16.15 4.45
N LEU A 214 16.27 15.51 3.29
CA LEU A 214 15.49 14.31 2.95
C LEU A 214 15.77 13.19 3.95
N TYR A 215 17.03 12.96 4.35
CA TYR A 215 17.35 11.99 5.39
C TYR A 215 16.81 12.38 6.76
N LYS A 216 16.94 13.66 7.16
CA LYS A 216 16.38 14.14 8.43
C LYS A 216 14.87 13.97 8.49
N MET A 217 14.17 14.22 7.39
CA MET A 217 12.72 13.96 7.29
C MET A 217 12.42 12.46 7.36
N PHE A 218 13.18 11.64 6.62
CA PHE A 218 13.05 10.18 6.62
C PHE A 218 13.07 9.61 8.04
N THR A 219 14.02 10.05 8.88
CA THR A 219 14.11 9.58 10.27
C THR A 219 13.08 10.24 11.18
N ALA A 220 12.78 11.53 11.01
CA ALA A 220 11.82 12.26 11.85
C ALA A 220 10.38 11.73 11.73
N LEU A 221 10.00 11.27 10.53
CA LEU A 221 8.65 10.79 10.24
C LEU A 221 8.52 9.25 10.27
N ASP A 222 9.57 8.53 10.68
CA ASP A 222 9.62 7.06 10.63
C ASP A 222 9.28 6.51 9.23
N CYS A 223 9.84 7.13 8.19
CA CYS A 223 9.72 6.64 6.83
C CYS A 223 10.46 5.31 6.69
N VAL A 224 9.89 4.39 5.91
CA VAL A 224 10.60 3.20 5.41
C VAL A 224 11.13 3.40 4.00
N GLN A 225 10.54 4.36 3.26
CA GLN A 225 10.98 4.79 1.95
C GLN A 225 10.62 6.26 1.73
N VAL A 226 11.58 7.01 1.18
CA VAL A 226 11.39 8.32 0.56
C VAL A 226 11.93 8.19 -0.84
N GLU A 227 11.08 8.37 -1.84
CA GLU A 227 11.45 8.33 -3.26
C GLU A 227 11.08 9.66 -3.89
N VAL A 228 12.04 10.29 -4.58
CA VAL A 228 11.85 11.55 -5.29
C VAL A 228 12.20 11.33 -6.76
N ASN A 229 11.18 11.42 -7.61
CA ASN A 229 11.31 11.14 -9.05
C ASN A 229 10.34 12.01 -9.87
N PRO A 230 10.79 13.10 -10.51
CA PRO A 230 12.19 13.53 -10.57
C PRO A 230 12.62 14.36 -9.35
N PHE A 231 13.85 14.12 -8.90
CA PHE A 231 14.66 15.06 -8.14
C PHE A 231 15.49 15.84 -9.15
N GLY A 232 15.33 17.15 -9.28
CA GLY A 232 15.92 17.84 -10.42
C GLY A 232 16.19 19.30 -10.21
N GLU A 233 16.66 19.94 -11.28
CA GLU A 233 17.01 21.35 -11.28
C GLU A 233 16.14 22.15 -12.26
N THR A 234 15.79 23.38 -11.88
CA THR A 234 15.10 24.31 -12.77
C THR A 234 16.09 25.11 -13.60
N LYS A 235 15.63 25.68 -14.71
CA LYS A 235 16.44 26.62 -15.53
C LYS A 235 16.91 27.85 -14.74
N ASP A 236 16.20 28.21 -13.67
CA ASP A 236 16.53 29.34 -12.80
C ASP A 236 17.52 28.97 -11.67
N GLY A 237 18.13 27.77 -11.73
CA GLY A 237 19.20 27.38 -10.82
C GLY A 237 18.73 26.94 -9.44
N GLN A 238 17.57 26.27 -9.35
CA GLN A 238 17.04 25.74 -8.10
C GLN A 238 16.91 24.22 -8.13
N ILE A 239 17.27 23.56 -7.03
CA ILE A 239 16.97 22.14 -6.80
C ILE A 239 15.56 21.99 -6.25
N VAL A 240 14.76 21.10 -6.86
CA VAL A 240 13.36 20.86 -6.52
C VAL A 240 13.04 19.37 -6.54
N CYS A 241 12.26 18.93 -5.57
CA CYS A 241 11.58 17.63 -5.57
C CYS A 241 10.24 17.80 -6.29
N PHE A 242 10.17 17.42 -7.57
CA PHE A 242 8.99 17.67 -8.41
C PHE A 242 7.84 16.72 -8.09
N ASP A 243 8.16 15.46 -7.83
CA ASP A 243 7.22 14.45 -7.36
C ASP A 243 7.91 13.54 -6.34
N ALA A 244 7.15 13.05 -5.37
CA ALA A 244 7.67 12.23 -4.30
C ALA A 244 6.64 11.25 -3.77
N LYS A 245 7.14 10.06 -3.45
CA LYS A 245 6.40 8.99 -2.78
C LYS A 245 7.06 8.71 -1.43
N LEU A 246 6.28 8.86 -0.37
CA LEU A 246 6.70 8.58 0.99
C LEU A 246 5.94 7.36 1.49
N ALA A 247 6.66 6.40 2.05
CA ALA A 247 6.10 5.24 2.72
C ALA A 247 6.56 5.23 4.18
N PHE A 248 5.64 4.96 5.10
CA PHE A 248 5.86 5.07 6.54
C PHE A 248 5.77 3.72 7.25
N ASP A 249 6.50 3.58 8.37
CA ASP A 249 6.37 2.42 9.25
C ASP A 249 5.05 2.48 10.03
N GLN A 250 4.14 1.57 9.73
CA GLN A 250 2.87 1.45 10.46
C GLN A 250 3.08 1.17 11.95
N ASN A 251 4.18 0.53 12.35
CA ASN A 251 4.48 0.28 13.76
C ASN A 251 4.84 1.55 14.53
N ALA A 252 5.24 2.62 13.84
CA ALA A 252 5.57 3.90 14.44
C ALA A 252 4.38 4.87 14.50
N ILE A 253 3.20 4.47 14.00
CA ILE A 253 2.07 5.38 13.82
C ILE A 253 1.59 6.01 15.14
N TYR A 254 1.75 5.30 16.26
CA TYR A 254 1.38 5.78 17.60
C TYR A 254 2.13 7.06 18.02
N ARG A 255 3.31 7.32 17.44
CA ARG A 255 4.13 8.52 17.68
C ARG A 255 4.16 9.47 16.49
N GLN A 256 3.37 9.19 15.44
CA GLN A 256 3.28 9.99 14.21
C GLN A 256 1.83 10.47 13.97
N PRO A 257 1.27 11.33 14.85
CA PRO A 257 -0.16 11.69 14.82
C PRO A 257 -0.57 12.43 13.54
N GLU A 258 0.30 13.28 12.98
CA GLU A 258 0.01 13.99 11.74
C GLU A 258 -0.05 13.04 10.53
N VAL A 259 0.91 12.11 10.42
CA VAL A 259 0.92 11.07 9.38
C VAL A 259 -0.32 10.17 9.53
N HIS A 260 -0.68 9.81 10.76
CA HIS A 260 -1.87 8.99 11.04
C HIS A 260 -3.15 9.67 10.54
N LYS A 261 -3.32 10.96 10.84
CA LYS A 261 -4.47 11.73 10.35
C LYS A 261 -4.52 11.73 8.83
N MET A 262 -3.40 12.01 8.17
CA MET A 262 -3.32 12.01 6.70
C MET A 262 -3.65 10.63 6.10
N ALA A 263 -3.20 9.54 6.75
CA ALA A 263 -3.48 8.17 6.34
C ALA A 263 -4.97 7.84 6.42
N LEU A 264 -5.65 8.23 7.51
CA LEU A 264 -7.10 8.04 7.67
C LEU A 264 -7.90 8.80 6.61
N GLU A 265 -7.45 10.00 6.22
CA GLU A 265 -8.06 10.77 5.12
C GLU A 265 -7.94 10.01 3.79
N VAL A 266 -6.78 9.40 3.50
CA VAL A 266 -6.57 8.60 2.28
C VAL A 266 -7.43 7.34 2.29
N GLU A 267 -7.44 6.61 3.40
CA GLU A 267 -8.23 5.40 3.55
C GLU A 267 -9.72 5.68 3.33
N ALA A 268 -10.25 6.76 3.91
CA ALA A 268 -11.64 7.16 3.72
C ALA A 268 -11.98 7.39 2.23
N VAL A 269 -11.07 7.99 1.46
CA VAL A 269 -11.25 8.20 0.01
C VAL A 269 -11.22 6.87 -0.74
N GLU A 270 -10.29 5.97 -0.43
CA GLU A 270 -10.19 4.65 -1.08
C GLU A 270 -11.41 3.78 -0.81
N VAL A 271 -11.87 3.73 0.45
CA VAL A 271 -13.06 2.99 0.86
C VAL A 271 -14.32 3.54 0.18
N ALA A 272 -14.48 4.87 0.14
CA ALA A 272 -15.60 5.50 -0.54
C ALA A 272 -15.62 5.20 -2.04
N ALA A 273 -14.46 5.22 -2.70
CA ALA A 273 -14.35 4.99 -4.14
C ALA A 273 -14.57 3.52 -4.55
N SER A 274 -14.15 2.58 -3.72
CA SER A 274 -14.20 1.15 -4.03
C SER A 274 -15.48 0.47 -3.53
N GLY A 275 -16.20 1.09 -2.59
CA GLY A 275 -17.48 0.62 -2.06
C GLY A 275 -17.34 -0.29 -0.83
N PRO A 276 -18.42 -0.52 -0.06
CA PRO A 276 -18.37 -1.14 1.27
C PRO A 276 -18.02 -2.63 1.26
N LYS A 277 -17.96 -3.27 0.09
CA LYS A 277 -17.59 -4.70 -0.05
C LYS A 277 -16.23 -4.89 -0.74
N SER A 278 -15.51 -3.81 -1.04
CA SER A 278 -14.22 -3.89 -1.69
C SER A 278 -13.15 -4.46 -0.76
N ALA A 279 -12.06 -4.96 -1.34
CA ALA A 279 -10.88 -5.34 -0.58
C ALA A 279 -10.42 -4.19 0.34
N ALA A 280 -10.34 -2.95 -0.15
CA ALA A 280 -9.93 -1.80 0.64
C ALA A 280 -10.85 -1.53 1.85
N ALA A 281 -12.17 -1.67 1.70
CA ALA A 281 -13.14 -1.50 2.79
C ALA A 281 -13.05 -2.62 3.84
N LEU A 282 -12.82 -3.85 3.39
CA LEU A 282 -12.63 -5.00 4.26
C LEU A 282 -11.28 -4.93 5.01
N GLU A 283 -10.22 -4.46 4.35
CA GLU A 283 -8.91 -4.21 4.95
C GLU A 283 -8.94 -3.11 6.02
N ALA A 284 -9.64 -2.01 5.75
CA ALA A 284 -9.84 -0.93 6.71
C ALA A 284 -10.58 -1.42 7.96
N ASP A 285 -11.71 -2.12 7.78
CA ASP A 285 -12.47 -2.69 8.90
C ASP A 285 -11.65 -3.72 9.69
N ALA A 286 -10.93 -4.61 9.00
CA ALA A 286 -10.02 -5.56 9.65
C ALA A 286 -8.98 -4.84 10.52
N THR A 287 -8.31 -3.83 9.97
CA THR A 287 -7.27 -3.07 10.67
C THR A 287 -7.82 -2.39 11.93
N HIS A 288 -9.00 -1.76 11.83
CA HIS A 288 -9.67 -1.15 12.98
C HIS A 288 -10.07 -2.15 14.08
N ASN A 289 -10.22 -3.42 13.73
CA ASN A 289 -10.50 -4.50 14.69
C ASN A 289 -9.23 -5.30 15.08
N GLY A 290 -8.04 -4.80 14.76
CA GLY A 290 -6.77 -5.44 15.11
C GLY A 290 -6.51 -6.75 14.35
N LEU A 291 -6.99 -6.85 13.12
CA LEU A 291 -6.82 -7.99 12.22
C LEU A 291 -5.95 -7.60 11.02
N ASN A 292 -5.07 -8.51 10.59
CA ASN A 292 -4.28 -8.32 9.38
C ASN A 292 -4.96 -9.02 8.20
N TYR A 293 -5.78 -8.28 7.46
CA TYR A 293 -6.51 -8.78 6.28
C TYR A 293 -5.89 -8.22 5.00
N ILE A 294 -5.85 -9.02 3.94
CA ILE A 294 -5.55 -8.58 2.57
C ILE A 294 -6.46 -9.33 1.61
N GLY A 295 -7.21 -8.60 0.80
CA GLY A 295 -8.07 -9.19 -0.23
C GLY A 295 -7.27 -9.64 -1.45
N LEU A 296 -7.61 -10.81 -2.02
CA LEU A 296 -7.05 -11.31 -3.27
C LEU A 296 -8.12 -11.25 -4.36
N ASP A 297 -7.76 -10.82 -5.58
CA ASP A 297 -8.74 -10.40 -6.60
C ASP A 297 -9.58 -11.53 -7.22
N ASP A 298 -9.05 -12.74 -7.31
CA ASP A 298 -9.68 -13.87 -8.05
C ASP A 298 -9.87 -15.13 -7.17
N GLY A 299 -10.13 -14.95 -5.87
CA GLY A 299 -10.31 -16.07 -4.95
C GLY A 299 -11.75 -16.28 -4.48
N ASN A 300 -12.03 -17.49 -4.02
CA ASN A 300 -13.35 -17.89 -3.51
C ASN A 300 -13.29 -18.75 -2.24
N ILE A 301 -12.10 -18.98 -1.69
CA ILE A 301 -11.92 -19.71 -0.43
C ILE A 301 -11.37 -18.73 0.61
N GLY A 302 -12.22 -18.35 1.55
CA GLY A 302 -11.85 -17.47 2.65
C GLY A 302 -10.94 -18.19 3.63
N CYS A 303 -9.91 -17.52 4.13
CA CYS A 303 -8.99 -18.08 5.12
C CYS A 303 -9.07 -17.31 6.44
N ILE A 304 -9.11 -18.02 7.56
CA ILE A 304 -8.94 -17.45 8.91
C ILE A 304 -7.84 -18.25 9.61
N VAL A 305 -6.72 -17.60 9.93
CA VAL A 305 -5.54 -18.28 10.46
C VAL A 305 -4.91 -17.47 11.59
N ASN A 306 -4.24 -18.12 12.54
CA ASN A 306 -3.41 -17.46 13.54
C ASN A 306 -1.92 -17.63 13.23
N GLY A 307 -1.24 -16.51 12.99
CA GLY A 307 0.15 -16.41 12.59
C GLY A 307 0.34 -16.24 11.08
N ALA A 308 0.98 -15.14 10.68
CA ALA A 308 1.23 -14.78 9.28
C ALA A 308 1.89 -15.90 8.44
N GLY A 309 2.88 -16.61 9.00
CA GLY A 309 3.54 -17.72 8.29
C GLY A 309 2.60 -18.89 7.99
N LEU A 310 1.74 -19.24 8.95
CA LEU A 310 0.74 -20.28 8.78
C LEU A 310 -0.37 -19.83 7.82
N ALA A 311 -0.74 -18.55 7.84
CA ALA A 311 -1.71 -17.97 6.92
C ALA A 311 -1.22 -18.09 5.47
N MET A 312 0.04 -17.72 5.20
CA MET A 312 0.67 -17.91 3.88
C MET A 312 0.71 -19.39 3.47
N ALA A 313 1.18 -20.28 4.34
CA ALA A 313 1.22 -21.72 4.05
C ALA A 313 -0.17 -22.32 3.77
N THR A 314 -1.21 -21.82 4.43
CA THR A 314 -2.59 -22.25 4.22
C THR A 314 -3.10 -21.84 2.82
N MET A 315 -2.85 -20.60 2.42
CA MET A 315 -3.17 -20.12 1.07
C MET A 315 -2.40 -20.89 0.00
N ASP A 316 -1.11 -21.15 0.22
CA ASP A 316 -0.27 -21.92 -0.70
C ASP A 316 -0.80 -23.34 -0.86
N LEU A 317 -1.30 -23.97 0.21
CA LEU A 317 -1.84 -25.32 0.14
C LEU A 317 -3.20 -25.37 -0.57
N ILE A 318 -4.07 -24.38 -0.33
CA ILE A 318 -5.29 -24.21 -1.12
C ILE A 318 -4.95 -24.11 -2.61
N HIS A 319 -3.94 -23.30 -2.95
CA HIS A 319 -3.48 -23.16 -4.33
C HIS A 319 -2.86 -24.44 -4.90
N TYR A 320 -2.09 -25.17 -4.10
CA TYR A 320 -1.52 -26.47 -4.45
C TYR A 320 -2.60 -27.48 -4.84
N HIS A 321 -3.75 -27.46 -4.14
CA HIS A 321 -4.94 -28.25 -4.47
C HIS A 321 -5.83 -27.63 -5.55
N HIS A 322 -5.31 -26.67 -6.33
CA HIS A 322 -6.00 -25.97 -7.42
C HIS A 322 -7.19 -25.09 -7.00
N GLY A 323 -7.29 -24.78 -5.71
CA GLY A 323 -8.21 -23.76 -5.20
C GLY A 323 -7.68 -22.34 -5.39
N LYS A 324 -8.55 -21.36 -5.12
CA LYS A 324 -8.18 -19.95 -5.16
C LYS A 324 -8.45 -19.28 -3.81
N PRO A 325 -7.43 -18.98 -3.00
CA PRO A 325 -7.61 -18.27 -1.74
C PRO A 325 -8.17 -16.87 -2.02
N ALA A 326 -9.22 -16.47 -1.30
CA ALA A 326 -9.88 -15.16 -1.44
C ALA A 326 -9.18 -14.05 -0.66
N ASN A 327 -8.46 -14.41 0.40
CA ASN A 327 -7.82 -13.46 1.29
C ASN A 327 -6.64 -14.08 2.05
N PHE A 328 -5.74 -13.22 2.49
CA PHE A 328 -4.90 -13.44 3.67
C PHE A 328 -5.63 -12.88 4.88
N LEU A 329 -5.69 -13.60 6.00
CA LEU A 329 -6.17 -13.07 7.27
C LEU A 329 -5.45 -13.72 8.44
N ASP A 330 -4.69 -12.91 9.17
CA ASP A 330 -4.00 -13.29 10.39
C ASP A 330 -4.65 -12.65 11.62
N LEU A 331 -5.11 -13.49 12.55
CA LEU A 331 -5.67 -13.10 13.85
C LEU A 331 -4.59 -12.69 14.88
N GLY A 332 -3.32 -12.96 14.61
CA GLY A 332 -2.20 -12.81 15.54
C GLY A 332 -2.06 -14.00 16.50
N GLY A 333 -1.05 -13.92 17.38
CA GLY A 333 -0.73 -15.01 18.32
C GLY A 333 -1.67 -15.14 19.53
N SER A 334 -2.36 -14.06 19.90
CA SER A 334 -3.29 -14.01 21.04
C SER A 334 -4.71 -13.78 20.52
N VAL A 335 -5.39 -14.86 20.15
CA VAL A 335 -6.72 -14.80 19.53
C VAL A 335 -7.81 -14.67 20.59
N THR A 336 -8.71 -13.71 20.41
CA THR A 336 -9.92 -13.53 21.22
C THR A 336 -11.17 -13.96 20.45
N MET A 337 -12.26 -14.29 21.17
CA MET A 337 -13.55 -14.64 20.55
C MET A 337 -14.11 -13.52 19.66
N SER A 338 -13.97 -12.27 20.12
CA SER A 338 -14.40 -11.07 19.37
C SER A 338 -13.65 -10.94 18.03
N GLN A 339 -12.33 -11.17 18.01
CA GLN A 339 -11.54 -11.14 16.76
C GLN A 339 -11.99 -12.23 15.77
N VAL A 340 -12.32 -13.43 16.25
CA VAL A 340 -12.85 -14.50 15.40
C VAL A 340 -14.20 -14.08 14.81
N GLU A 341 -15.12 -13.56 15.63
CA GLU A 341 -16.43 -13.09 15.16
C GLU A 341 -16.29 -11.97 14.11
N LYS A 342 -15.41 -11.00 14.35
CA LYS A 342 -15.10 -9.92 13.38
C LYS A 342 -14.51 -10.46 12.08
N ALA A 343 -13.61 -11.42 12.15
CA ALA A 343 -13.07 -12.09 10.97
C ALA A 343 -14.19 -12.71 10.12
N PHE A 344 -15.15 -13.40 10.74
CA PHE A 344 -16.32 -13.95 10.03
C PHE A 344 -17.19 -12.87 9.41
N HIS A 345 -17.48 -11.78 10.13
CA HIS A 345 -18.25 -10.67 9.57
C HIS A 345 -17.58 -10.04 8.34
N ILE A 346 -16.24 -9.93 8.36
CA ILE A 346 -15.47 -9.42 7.23
C ILE A 346 -15.58 -10.37 6.04
N LEU A 347 -15.36 -11.67 6.23
CA LEU A 347 -15.46 -12.65 5.15
C LEU A 347 -16.90 -12.79 4.61
N ALA A 348 -17.92 -12.70 5.47
CA ALA A 348 -19.33 -12.77 5.06
C ALA A 348 -19.77 -11.62 4.15
N ARG A 349 -19.07 -10.47 4.20
CA ARG A 349 -19.32 -9.33 3.31
C ARG A 349 -18.76 -9.53 1.91
N ASP A 350 -17.79 -10.43 1.75
CA ASP A 350 -17.22 -10.80 0.46
C ASP A 350 -18.06 -11.89 -0.21
N SER A 351 -18.93 -11.48 -1.12
CA SER A 351 -19.84 -12.39 -1.84
C SER A 351 -19.14 -13.35 -2.81
N ARG A 352 -17.82 -13.26 -2.98
CA ARG A 352 -17.05 -14.19 -3.82
C ARG A 352 -16.73 -15.48 -3.09
N ILE A 353 -16.77 -15.46 -1.75
CA ILE A 353 -16.37 -16.58 -0.91
C ILE A 353 -17.47 -17.64 -0.90
N ASP A 354 -17.12 -18.84 -1.32
CA ASP A 354 -18.00 -20.02 -1.32
C ASP A 354 -17.67 -20.97 -0.17
N CYS A 355 -16.46 -20.92 0.39
CA CYS A 355 -16.07 -21.76 1.52
C CYS A 355 -15.10 -20.99 2.41
N ILE A 356 -15.17 -21.20 3.72
CA ILE A 356 -14.18 -20.67 4.67
C ILE A 356 -13.35 -21.83 5.21
N LEU A 357 -12.02 -21.68 5.18
CA LEU A 357 -11.07 -22.54 5.85
C LEU A 357 -10.54 -21.81 7.10
N VAL A 358 -10.86 -22.38 8.26
CA VAL A 358 -10.33 -21.95 9.56
C VAL A 358 -9.19 -22.87 9.96
N ASN A 359 -7.97 -22.36 10.04
CA ASN A 359 -6.81 -23.14 10.46
C ASN A 359 -6.18 -22.47 11.68
N ILE A 360 -6.41 -23.06 12.85
CA ILE A 360 -5.87 -22.53 14.11
C ILE A 360 -4.94 -23.56 14.75
N PHE A 361 -3.72 -23.12 15.02
CA PHE A 361 -2.77 -23.84 15.88
C PHE A 361 -2.80 -23.22 17.28
N GLY A 362 -3.52 -23.87 18.19
CA GLY A 362 -3.66 -23.51 19.59
C GLY A 362 -2.39 -23.78 20.39
N GLY A 363 -1.52 -22.78 20.48
CA GLY A 363 -0.48 -22.71 21.51
C GLY A 363 -1.09 -22.25 22.83
N ILE A 364 -1.02 -20.94 23.08
CA ILE A 364 -1.68 -20.29 24.24
C ILE A 364 -3.21 -20.21 24.03
N VAL A 365 -3.65 -20.17 22.77
CA VAL A 365 -5.07 -20.12 22.40
C VAL A 365 -5.74 -21.46 22.70
N ASN A 366 -6.84 -21.42 23.44
CA ASN A 366 -7.68 -22.59 23.73
C ASN A 366 -8.61 -22.87 22.54
N CYS A 367 -8.41 -23.99 21.84
CA CYS A 367 -9.22 -24.36 20.68
C CYS A 367 -10.72 -24.50 21.00
N LYS A 368 -11.08 -24.82 22.25
CA LYS A 368 -12.48 -24.88 22.70
C LYS A 368 -13.19 -23.55 22.52
N ILE A 369 -12.57 -22.45 22.96
CA ILE A 369 -13.11 -21.09 22.86
C ILE A 369 -13.32 -20.71 21.38
N ILE A 370 -12.39 -21.12 20.52
CA ILE A 370 -12.50 -20.92 19.08
C ILE A 370 -13.70 -21.69 18.53
N ALA A 371 -13.85 -22.98 18.85
CA ALA A 371 -14.98 -23.79 18.42
C ALA A 371 -16.33 -23.23 18.90
N GLU A 372 -16.42 -22.75 20.15
CA GLU A 372 -17.62 -22.09 20.68
C GLU A 372 -17.95 -20.81 19.90
N GLY A 373 -16.93 -20.00 19.57
CA GLY A 373 -17.07 -18.81 18.72
C GLY A 373 -17.57 -19.15 17.32
N LEU A 374 -17.01 -20.19 16.69
CA LEU A 374 -17.43 -20.69 15.38
C LEU A 374 -18.90 -21.12 15.39
N ILE A 375 -19.28 -21.95 16.36
CA ILE A 375 -20.65 -22.45 16.50
C ILE A 375 -21.63 -21.29 16.71
N SER A 376 -21.26 -20.30 17.54
CA SER A 376 -22.08 -19.11 17.78
C SER A 376 -22.30 -18.31 16.49
N ALA A 377 -21.23 -18.07 15.72
CA ALA A 377 -21.31 -17.30 14.48
C ALA A 377 -22.24 -17.95 13.43
N LEU A 378 -22.16 -19.27 13.27
CA LEU A 378 -23.05 -20.02 12.37
C LEU A 378 -24.51 -20.02 12.88
N LYS A 379 -24.74 -20.23 14.18
CA LYS A 379 -26.10 -20.21 14.75
C LYS A 379 -26.80 -18.86 14.61
N ASN A 380 -26.03 -17.77 14.68
CA ASN A 380 -26.55 -16.41 14.52
C ASN A 380 -26.75 -16.02 13.05
N GLY A 381 -26.49 -16.93 12.09
CA GLY A 381 -26.70 -16.67 10.67
C GLY A 381 -25.72 -15.67 10.06
N ILE A 382 -24.55 -15.47 10.69
CA ILE A 382 -23.52 -14.58 10.18
C ILE A 382 -22.94 -15.14 8.87
N VAL A 383 -22.84 -16.47 8.76
CA VAL A 383 -22.26 -17.19 7.63
C VAL A 383 -23.17 -18.35 7.24
N ASN A 384 -23.49 -18.43 5.94
CA ASN A 384 -24.36 -19.46 5.35
C ASN A 384 -23.62 -20.32 4.30
N ILE A 385 -22.29 -20.34 4.37
CA ILE A 385 -21.43 -21.14 3.48
C ILE A 385 -20.67 -22.18 4.32
N PRO A 386 -20.25 -23.31 3.71
CA PRO A 386 -19.48 -24.34 4.38
C PRO A 386 -18.22 -23.80 5.05
N VAL A 387 -17.97 -24.27 6.27
CA VAL A 387 -16.76 -23.93 7.02
C VAL A 387 -15.98 -25.19 7.32
N VAL A 388 -14.78 -25.30 6.74
CA VAL A 388 -13.81 -26.35 7.03
C VAL A 388 -12.89 -25.86 8.14
N VAL A 389 -12.73 -26.65 9.20
CA VAL A 389 -12.02 -26.25 10.40
C VAL A 389 -10.91 -27.25 10.69
N ARG A 390 -9.71 -26.74 10.91
CA ARG A 390 -8.60 -27.49 11.47
C ARG A 390 -8.12 -26.80 12.74
N LEU A 391 -8.37 -27.45 13.87
CA LEU A 391 -7.89 -27.03 15.19
C LEU A 391 -6.84 -28.04 15.66
N GLN A 392 -5.66 -27.55 16.05
CA GLN A 392 -4.59 -28.37 16.63
C GLN A 392 -4.02 -27.69 17.87
N GLY A 393 -3.50 -28.48 18.83
CA GLY A 393 -2.93 -27.97 20.07
C GLY A 393 -3.89 -27.98 21.25
N ASN A 394 -3.87 -26.93 22.08
CA ASN A 394 -4.55 -26.89 23.38
C ASN A 394 -6.08 -27.10 23.27
N ASN A 395 -6.60 -28.15 23.92
CA ASN A 395 -8.00 -28.60 23.88
C ASN A 395 -8.58 -28.86 22.48
N ALA A 396 -7.74 -29.17 21.49
CA ALA A 396 -8.20 -29.44 20.12
C ALA A 396 -9.20 -30.62 20.05
N VAL A 397 -8.98 -31.70 20.81
CA VAL A 397 -9.87 -32.87 20.82
C VAL A 397 -11.28 -32.53 21.34
N GLU A 398 -11.36 -31.73 22.41
CA GLU A 398 -12.64 -31.26 22.94
C GLU A 398 -13.33 -30.33 21.94
N ALA A 399 -12.57 -29.42 21.32
CA ALA A 399 -13.08 -28.51 20.30
C ALA A 399 -13.64 -29.25 19.07
N GLN A 400 -12.95 -30.28 18.59
CA GLN A 400 -13.45 -31.13 17.51
C GLN A 400 -14.74 -31.85 17.90
N SER A 401 -14.82 -32.36 19.14
CA SER A 401 -16.04 -33.00 19.65
C SER A 401 -17.23 -32.02 19.72
N LEU A 402 -16.98 -30.77 20.13
CA LEU A 402 -18.00 -29.71 20.12
C LEU A 402 -18.50 -29.41 18.70
N ILE A 403 -17.59 -29.33 17.73
CA ILE A 403 -17.93 -29.08 16.32
C ILE A 403 -18.79 -30.22 15.77
N SER A 404 -18.36 -31.47 15.94
CA SER A 404 -19.08 -32.65 15.43
C SER A 404 -20.49 -32.79 16.03
N ASN A 405 -20.68 -32.38 17.29
CA ASN A 405 -21.97 -32.44 17.98
C ASN A 405 -22.87 -31.21 17.71
N SER A 406 -22.40 -30.22 16.95
CA SER A 406 -23.12 -28.94 16.78
C SER A 406 -24.34 -29.05 15.85
N GLY A 407 -24.37 -30.04 14.96
CA GLY A 407 -25.40 -30.17 13.92
C GLY A 407 -25.36 -29.10 12.82
N LEU A 408 -24.26 -28.33 12.75
CA LEU A 408 -24.05 -27.26 11.78
C LEU A 408 -23.19 -27.75 10.60
N GLU A 409 -23.18 -27.03 9.48
CA GLU A 409 -22.27 -27.28 8.35
C GLU A 409 -20.83 -26.83 8.65
N LEU A 410 -20.27 -27.37 9.73
CA LEU A 410 -18.94 -27.11 10.26
C LEU A 410 -18.14 -28.41 10.29
N ILE A 411 -17.11 -28.52 9.47
CA ILE A 411 -16.41 -29.80 9.25
C ILE A 411 -15.02 -29.74 9.86
N ALA A 412 -14.82 -30.46 10.96
CA ALA A 412 -13.54 -30.56 11.63
C ALA A 412 -12.66 -31.66 11.00
N VAL A 413 -11.43 -31.32 10.65
CA VAL A 413 -10.42 -32.25 10.12
C VAL A 413 -9.08 -32.11 10.85
N ASN A 414 -8.22 -33.11 10.73
CA ASN A 414 -7.01 -33.21 11.55
C ASN A 414 -5.78 -32.58 10.90
N SER A 415 -5.58 -32.81 9.60
CA SER A 415 -4.40 -32.33 8.88
C SER A 415 -4.70 -31.07 8.07
N LEU A 416 -3.67 -30.25 7.85
CA LEU A 416 -3.80 -29.05 7.02
C LEU A 416 -4.04 -29.41 5.55
N GLU A 417 -3.43 -30.49 5.07
CA GLU A 417 -3.61 -31.04 3.72
C GLU A 417 -5.07 -31.41 3.45
N GLU A 418 -5.67 -32.17 4.37
CA GLU A 418 -7.08 -32.55 4.30
C GLU A 418 -7.99 -31.31 4.37
N ALA A 419 -7.68 -30.33 5.23
CA ALA A 419 -8.44 -29.09 5.32
C ALA A 419 -8.44 -28.31 4.00
N ALA A 420 -7.27 -28.15 3.39
CA ALA A 420 -7.13 -27.44 2.13
C ALA A 420 -7.89 -28.17 1.00
N SER A 421 -7.61 -29.45 0.80
CA SER A 421 -8.30 -30.29 -0.19
C SER A 421 -9.83 -30.24 -0.05
N LEU A 422 -10.32 -30.39 1.18
CA LEU A 422 -11.76 -30.38 1.45
C LEU A 422 -12.38 -29.00 1.21
N ALA A 423 -11.71 -27.91 1.58
CA ALA A 423 -12.20 -26.55 1.32
C ALA A 423 -12.32 -26.28 -0.19
N VAL A 424 -11.35 -26.74 -0.98
CA VAL A 424 -11.42 -26.67 -2.45
C VAL A 424 -12.62 -27.43 -2.98
N TRP A 425 -12.80 -28.68 -2.54
CA TRP A 425 -13.92 -29.51 -2.96
C TRP A 425 -15.27 -28.87 -2.59
N LYS A 426 -15.42 -28.36 -1.38
CA LYS A 426 -16.65 -27.69 -0.92
C LYS A 426 -16.97 -26.44 -1.71
N ALA A 427 -15.97 -25.59 -1.97
CA ALA A 427 -16.16 -24.40 -2.78
C ALA A 427 -16.59 -24.74 -4.22
N ALA A 428 -16.05 -25.82 -4.80
CA ALA A 428 -16.45 -26.29 -6.13
C ALA A 428 -17.90 -26.79 -6.17
N CYS A 429 -18.37 -27.47 -5.12
CA CYS A 429 -19.74 -27.98 -5.05
C CYS A 429 -20.83 -26.89 -4.98
N ILE A 430 -20.51 -25.69 -4.50
CA ILE A 430 -21.49 -24.59 -4.45
C ILE A 430 -21.69 -23.93 -5.81
N ARG A 431 -20.66 -23.93 -6.65
CA ARG A 431 -20.71 -23.36 -8.00
C ARG A 431 -21.18 -24.33 -9.07
N ALA A 432 -21.29 -25.61 -8.75
CA ALA A 432 -21.83 -26.66 -9.62
C ALA A 432 -23.35 -26.72 -9.48
#